data_AF-A0A026VTC6-F1
#
_entry.id   AF-A0A026VTC6-F1
#
_cell.length_a   1.000
_cell.length_b   1.000
_cell.length_c   1.000
_cell.angle_alpha   90.00
_cell.angle_beta   90.00
_cell.angle_gamma   90.00
#
_symmetry.space_group_name_H-M   'P 1'
#
loop_
_entity.id
_entity.type
_entity.pdbx_description
1 polymer ?
#
loop_
_entity_poly.entity_id
_entity_poly.type
_entity_poly.pdbx_seq_one_letter_code
_entity_poly.pdbx_strand_id
1 'polypeptide(L)'
;MLFFAVAGIFTVMCYNVLCDKYATRQMYGYCPSWALEWDYRKKGILDEIRHYAADIISLQEVETDQFYNFFLPELKHDGYDGIFSPKSRAKTMAENDRKYVDGCAIFYRTAKFSLIKEHLVEFNQLAMANAEGSDNMLNRVMPKDNIGLAALLRTKEAAWDNATSAKSPRRSRLPLSSLYKSQFVDRRSVPHIKASLVHAGEEEEEEEEEEDRY
;
A
#
# COMPACT_ATOMS: atom_id res chain seq x y z
N MET A 1 36.15 15.00 -7.65
CA MET A 1 35.42 14.13 -6.70
C MET A 1 34.22 13.56 -7.45
N LEU A 2 34.31 12.31 -7.92
CA LEU A 2 33.21 11.68 -8.67
C LEU A 2 32.13 11.23 -7.68
N PHE A 3 30.95 11.85 -7.74
CA PHE A 3 29.75 11.30 -7.12
C PHE A 3 29.19 10.22 -8.04
N PHE A 4 29.37 8.94 -7.69
CA PHE A 4 28.59 7.86 -8.30
C PHE A 4 27.22 7.83 -7.62
N ALA A 5 26.18 8.28 -8.32
CA ALA A 5 24.80 8.00 -7.91
C ALA A 5 24.49 6.53 -8.18
N VAL A 6 24.50 5.69 -7.15
CA VAL A 6 24.00 4.32 -7.24
C VAL A 6 22.47 4.38 -7.22
N ALA A 7 21.82 4.16 -8.36
CA ALA A 7 20.38 4.09 -8.44
C ALA A 7 19.90 2.73 -7.92
N GLY A 8 19.29 2.71 -6.73
CA GLY A 8 18.69 1.51 -6.16
C GLY A 8 17.38 1.18 -6.89
N ILE A 9 17.34 0.03 -7.55
CA ILE A 9 16.12 -0.48 -8.18
C ILE A 9 15.45 -1.42 -7.17
N PHE A 10 14.22 -1.12 -6.80
CA PHE A 10 13.36 -2.02 -6.04
C PHE A 10 12.01 -2.19 -6.74
N THR A 11 11.38 -3.32 -6.48
CA THR A 11 10.12 -3.72 -7.11
C THR A 11 8.94 -3.53 -6.18
N VAL A 12 7.79 -3.24 -6.77
CA VAL A 12 6.57 -2.91 -6.02
C VAL A 12 5.39 -3.69 -6.57
N MET A 13 4.72 -4.45 -5.70
CA MET A 13 3.47 -5.15 -6.01
C MET A 13 2.29 -4.40 -5.37
N CYS A 14 1.17 -4.33 -6.09
CA CYS A 14 -0.10 -3.82 -5.60
C CYS A 14 -1.19 -4.82 -6.00
N TYR A 15 -1.87 -5.41 -5.03
CA TYR A 15 -2.82 -6.49 -5.30
C TYR A 15 -4.03 -6.46 -4.36
N ASN A 16 -5.24 -6.39 -4.92
CA ASN A 16 -6.47 -6.60 -4.17
C ASN A 16 -6.79 -8.10 -4.15
N VAL A 17 -6.76 -8.71 -2.96
CA VAL A 17 -6.82 -10.17 -2.79
C VAL A 17 -8.24 -10.72 -2.70
N LEU A 18 -9.26 -9.86 -2.81
CA LEU A 18 -10.68 -10.18 -2.68
C LEU A 18 -11.00 -10.92 -1.37
N CYS A 19 -11.46 -10.20 -0.34
CA CYS A 19 -11.78 -10.83 0.93
C CYS A 19 -12.92 -11.85 0.81
N ASP A 20 -12.96 -12.82 1.71
CA ASP A 20 -13.91 -13.93 1.62
C ASP A 20 -15.36 -13.45 1.71
N LYS A 21 -15.60 -12.44 2.56
CA LYS A 21 -16.91 -11.78 2.67
C LYS A 21 -17.47 -11.29 1.33
N TYR A 22 -16.63 -10.96 0.35
CA TYR A 22 -17.07 -10.45 -0.94
C TYR A 22 -17.09 -11.50 -2.06
N ALA A 23 -16.48 -12.67 -1.85
CA ALA A 23 -16.38 -13.75 -2.85
C ALA A 23 -17.68 -14.59 -2.95
N THR A 24 -18.83 -13.94 -3.14
CA THR A 24 -20.13 -14.61 -3.13
C THR A 24 -20.55 -15.13 -4.51
N ARG A 25 -21.34 -16.21 -4.54
CA ARG A 25 -21.93 -16.78 -5.77
C ARG A 25 -22.85 -15.83 -6.52
N GLN A 26 -23.39 -14.81 -5.83
CA GLN A 26 -24.23 -13.79 -6.45
C GLN A 26 -23.40 -12.87 -7.35
N MET A 27 -22.19 -12.51 -6.92
CA MET A 27 -21.26 -11.68 -7.69
C MET A 27 -20.45 -12.50 -8.69
N TYR A 28 -20.12 -13.75 -8.35
CA TYR A 28 -19.21 -14.62 -9.10
C TYR A 28 -19.88 -15.95 -9.51
N GLY A 29 -21.10 -15.89 -10.06
CA GLY A 29 -21.89 -17.09 -10.40
C GLY A 29 -21.25 -18.02 -11.43
N TYR A 30 -20.35 -17.49 -12.26
CA TYR A 30 -19.56 -18.24 -13.24
C TYR A 30 -18.43 -19.07 -12.60
N CYS A 31 -17.99 -18.71 -11.39
CA CYS A 31 -16.91 -19.40 -10.68
C CYS A 31 -17.51 -20.54 -9.84
N PRO A 32 -16.99 -21.78 -9.93
CA PRO A 32 -17.49 -22.88 -9.11
C PRO A 32 -17.20 -22.61 -7.63
N SER A 33 -18.09 -23.06 -6.74
CA SER A 33 -18.02 -22.73 -5.30
C SER A 33 -16.68 -23.09 -4.66
N TRP A 34 -16.12 -24.25 -5.00
CA TRP A 34 -14.83 -24.71 -4.47
C TRP A 34 -13.66 -23.76 -4.83
N ALA A 35 -13.75 -23.06 -5.96
CA ALA A 35 -12.73 -22.11 -6.39
C ALA A 35 -12.92 -20.72 -5.76
N LEU A 36 -14.12 -20.44 -5.22
CA LEU A 36 -14.40 -19.23 -4.44
C LEU A 36 -14.06 -19.40 -2.95
N GLU A 37 -13.98 -20.63 -2.45
CA GLU A 37 -13.61 -20.91 -1.06
C GLU A 37 -12.24 -20.31 -0.73
N TRP A 38 -12.18 -19.60 0.41
CA TRP A 38 -10.95 -18.93 0.85
C TRP A 38 -9.76 -19.88 0.97
N ASP A 39 -9.96 -21.10 1.50
CA ASP A 39 -8.89 -22.08 1.67
C ASP A 39 -8.25 -22.53 0.36
N TYR A 40 -8.99 -22.45 -0.75
CA TYR A 40 -8.46 -22.63 -2.08
C TYR A 40 -7.74 -21.37 -2.58
N ARG A 41 -8.42 -20.22 -2.55
CA ARG A 41 -7.90 -18.96 -3.11
C ARG A 41 -6.62 -18.48 -2.44
N LYS A 42 -6.55 -18.58 -1.11
CA LYS A 42 -5.42 -18.05 -0.32
C LYS A 42 -4.07 -18.67 -0.71
N LYS A 43 -4.08 -19.93 -1.15
CA LYS A 43 -2.90 -20.64 -1.66
C LYS A 43 -2.40 -20.01 -2.95
N GLY A 44 -3.28 -19.84 -3.94
CA GLY A 44 -2.94 -19.20 -5.21
C GLY A 44 -2.50 -17.75 -5.05
N ILE A 45 -3.14 -16.99 -4.15
CA ILE A 45 -2.74 -15.61 -3.83
C ILE A 45 -1.30 -15.57 -3.28
N LEU A 46 -0.97 -16.46 -2.33
CA LEU A 46 0.37 -16.52 -1.75
C LEU A 46 1.42 -16.96 -2.78
N ASP A 47 1.09 -17.94 -3.62
CA ASP A 47 1.96 -18.40 -4.71
C ASP A 47 2.24 -17.27 -5.72
N GLU A 48 1.23 -16.46 -6.05
CA GLU A 48 1.40 -15.29 -6.92
C GLU A 48 2.32 -14.23 -6.28
N ILE A 49 2.13 -13.93 -4.99
CA ILE A 49 3.00 -13.00 -4.25
C ILE A 49 4.45 -13.51 -4.27
N ARG A 50 4.66 -14.80 -4.02
CA ARG A 50 5.98 -15.45 -4.04
C ARG A 50 6.61 -15.45 -5.43
N HIS A 51 5.81 -15.68 -6.46
CA HIS A 51 6.26 -15.69 -7.85
C HIS A 51 6.86 -14.34 -8.26
N TYR A 52 6.18 -13.23 -7.93
CA TYR A 52 6.70 -11.90 -8.25
C TYR A 52 7.84 -11.44 -7.34
N ALA A 53 7.89 -11.96 -6.10
CA ALA A 53 8.98 -11.75 -5.16
C ALA A 53 9.33 -10.26 -4.91
N ALA A 54 8.33 -9.37 -5.03
CA ALA A 54 8.51 -7.92 -5.04
C ALA A 54 9.06 -7.38 -3.72
N ASP A 55 9.91 -6.35 -3.77
CA ASP A 55 10.57 -5.84 -2.56
C ASP A 55 9.62 -5.14 -1.58
N ILE A 56 8.57 -4.49 -2.11
CA ILE A 56 7.46 -3.93 -1.35
C ILE A 56 6.16 -4.47 -1.94
N ILE A 57 5.33 -5.10 -1.10
CA ILE A 57 4.03 -5.64 -1.48
C ILE A 57 2.97 -4.82 -0.76
N SER A 58 1.88 -4.50 -1.44
CA SER A 58 0.79 -3.76 -0.81
C SER A 58 -0.55 -4.33 -1.23
N LEU A 59 -1.27 -4.85 -0.23
CA LEU A 59 -2.47 -5.65 -0.41
C LEU A 59 -3.72 -4.89 0.05
N GLN A 60 -4.80 -5.02 -0.72
CA GLN A 60 -6.14 -4.51 -0.35
C GLN A 60 -7.10 -5.68 -0.16
N GLU A 61 -8.19 -5.43 0.58
CA GLU A 61 -9.19 -6.45 0.94
C GLU A 61 -8.58 -7.63 1.73
N VAL A 62 -7.61 -7.35 2.60
CA VAL A 62 -7.04 -8.35 3.52
C VAL A 62 -7.88 -8.38 4.79
N GLU A 63 -8.45 -9.52 5.15
CA GLU A 63 -9.16 -9.67 6.44
C GLU A 63 -8.19 -9.66 7.61
N THR A 64 -8.63 -9.11 8.74
CA THR A 64 -7.81 -8.97 9.96
C THR A 64 -7.24 -10.32 10.42
N ASP A 65 -8.07 -11.35 10.48
CA ASP A 65 -7.64 -12.71 10.85
C ASP A 65 -6.58 -13.24 9.88
N GLN A 66 -6.80 -13.04 8.58
CA GLN A 66 -5.93 -13.56 7.53
C GLN A 66 -4.59 -12.83 7.46
N PHE A 67 -4.55 -11.54 7.81
CA PHE A 67 -3.27 -10.85 7.96
C PHE A 67 -2.41 -11.51 9.05
N TYR A 68 -2.94 -11.65 10.25
CA TYR A 68 -2.16 -12.12 11.40
C TYR A 68 -1.87 -13.63 11.39
N ASN A 69 -2.83 -14.44 10.93
CA ASN A 69 -2.74 -15.90 11.01
C ASN A 69 -2.26 -16.56 9.71
N PHE A 70 -2.20 -15.84 8.59
CA PHE A 70 -1.78 -16.41 7.30
C PHE A 70 -0.72 -15.57 6.59
N PHE A 71 -1.03 -14.36 6.14
CA PHE A 71 -0.10 -13.58 5.32
C PHE A 71 1.19 -13.19 6.06
N LEU A 72 1.07 -12.68 7.29
CA LEU A 72 2.23 -12.24 8.07
C LEU A 72 3.20 -13.39 8.39
N PRO A 73 2.77 -14.55 8.95
CA PRO A 73 3.70 -15.64 9.21
C PRO A 73 4.34 -16.21 7.94
N GLU A 74 3.55 -16.44 6.88
CA GLU A 74 4.07 -16.97 5.61
C GLU A 74 5.08 -16.03 4.96
N LEU A 75 4.80 -14.73 4.90
CA LEU A 75 5.72 -13.76 4.31
C LEU A 75 6.91 -13.44 5.23
N LYS A 76 6.78 -13.62 6.54
CA LYS A 76 7.93 -13.58 7.46
C LYS A 76 8.93 -14.69 7.16
N HIS A 77 8.45 -15.89 6.85
CA HIS A 77 9.32 -16.99 6.42
C HIS A 77 10.07 -16.64 5.11
N ASP A 78 9.45 -15.84 4.24
CA ASP A 78 10.02 -15.37 2.97
C ASP A 78 10.90 -14.10 3.09
N GLY A 79 11.16 -13.62 4.32
CA GLY A 79 12.04 -12.49 4.60
C GLY A 79 11.37 -11.12 4.55
N TYR A 80 10.04 -11.07 4.67
CA TYR A 80 9.29 -9.83 4.80
C TYR A 80 8.95 -9.52 6.25
N ASP A 81 8.64 -8.26 6.52
CA ASP A 81 7.80 -7.88 7.65
C ASP A 81 6.65 -7.03 7.12
N GLY A 82 5.63 -6.78 7.92
CA GLY A 82 4.45 -6.08 7.43
C GLY A 82 3.61 -5.39 8.48
N ILE A 83 2.85 -4.41 8.00
CA ILE A 83 1.89 -3.62 8.77
C ILE A 83 0.49 -3.79 8.18
N PHE A 84 -0.52 -3.61 9.02
CA PHE A 84 -1.92 -3.75 8.65
C PHE A 84 -2.80 -2.75 9.38
N SER A 85 -3.84 -2.29 8.71
CA SER A 85 -4.93 -1.56 9.35
C SER A 85 -6.26 -2.03 8.77
N PRO A 86 -7.24 -2.42 9.61
CA PRO A 86 -8.60 -2.71 9.16
C PRO A 86 -9.37 -1.40 8.90
N LYS A 87 -10.43 -1.48 8.10
CA LYS A 87 -11.37 -0.35 7.95
C LYS A 87 -11.94 0.11 9.29
N SER A 88 -12.27 1.40 9.38
CA SER A 88 -12.67 2.09 10.61
C SER A 88 -13.84 1.42 11.35
N ARG A 89 -14.73 0.71 10.63
CA ARG A 89 -15.83 -0.06 11.23
C ARG A 89 -15.37 -1.08 12.27
N ALA A 90 -14.15 -1.60 12.18
CA ALA A 90 -13.62 -2.52 13.18
C ALA A 90 -13.65 -1.92 14.60
N LYS A 91 -13.56 -0.60 14.76
CA LYS A 91 -13.57 0.06 16.08
C LYS A 91 -14.90 -0.08 16.83
N THR A 92 -16.01 -0.22 16.11
CA THR A 92 -17.37 -0.25 16.70
C THR A 92 -18.02 -1.64 16.70
N MET A 93 -17.42 -2.62 16.01
CA MET A 93 -17.93 -3.99 15.95
C MET A 93 -17.57 -4.81 17.21
N ALA A 94 -18.27 -5.92 17.45
CA ALA A 94 -17.88 -6.90 18.47
C ALA A 94 -16.60 -7.64 18.05
N GLU A 95 -15.81 -8.10 19.02
CA GLU A 95 -14.51 -8.76 18.77
C GLU A 95 -14.60 -9.93 17.78
N ASN A 96 -15.65 -10.75 17.90
CA ASN A 96 -15.91 -11.88 17.01
C ASN A 96 -16.12 -11.50 15.54
N ASP A 97 -16.58 -10.28 15.27
CA ASP A 97 -16.83 -9.79 13.91
C ASP A 97 -15.65 -8.98 13.38
N ARG A 98 -14.86 -8.34 14.26
CA ARG A 98 -13.69 -7.52 13.90
C ARG A 98 -12.67 -8.33 13.08
N LYS A 99 -12.50 -9.61 13.40
CA LYS A 99 -11.56 -10.50 12.71
C LYS A 99 -11.84 -10.65 11.20
N TYR A 100 -13.09 -10.45 10.78
CA TYR A 100 -13.49 -10.52 9.36
C TYR A 100 -13.56 -9.14 8.68
N VAL A 101 -13.14 -8.07 9.38
CA VAL A 101 -13.04 -6.74 8.77
C VAL A 101 -11.80 -6.69 7.89
N ASP A 102 -12.03 -6.39 6.62
CA ASP A 102 -11.02 -6.16 5.61
C ASP A 102 -10.33 -4.80 5.78
N GLY A 103 -9.09 -4.73 5.29
CA GLY A 103 -8.24 -3.54 5.34
C GLY A 103 -7.11 -3.57 4.32
N CYS A 104 -6.08 -2.77 4.60
CA CYS A 104 -4.87 -2.68 3.79
C CYS A 104 -3.67 -3.25 4.55
N ALA A 105 -2.79 -3.93 3.84
CA ALA A 105 -1.52 -4.40 4.36
C ALA A 105 -0.35 -3.90 3.50
N ILE A 106 0.78 -3.60 4.12
CA ILE A 106 2.04 -3.31 3.43
C ILE A 106 3.10 -4.25 3.97
N PHE A 107 3.73 -5.02 3.08
CA PHE A 107 4.89 -5.85 3.38
C PHE A 107 6.13 -5.28 2.70
N TYR A 108 7.28 -5.46 3.33
CA TYR A 108 8.56 -4.97 2.82
C TYR A 108 9.68 -5.97 3.17
N ARG A 109 10.63 -6.16 2.25
CA ARG A 109 11.78 -7.04 2.51
C ARG A 109 12.66 -6.44 3.61
N THR A 110 12.82 -7.18 4.70
CA THR A 110 13.60 -6.73 5.86
C THR A 110 15.09 -6.60 5.55
N ALA A 111 15.58 -7.30 4.52
CA ALA A 111 16.96 -7.16 4.05
C ALA A 111 17.21 -5.77 3.42
N LYS A 112 16.20 -5.17 2.78
CA LYS A 112 16.30 -3.92 2.02
C LYS A 112 15.71 -2.71 2.74
N PHE A 113 14.76 -2.95 3.64
CA PHE A 113 14.02 -1.87 4.32
C PHE A 113 13.88 -2.12 5.81
N SER A 114 13.69 -1.05 6.56
CA SER A 114 13.16 -1.08 7.92
C SER A 114 12.07 -0.03 8.08
N LEU A 115 10.96 -0.40 8.72
CA LEU A 115 9.89 0.54 9.04
C LEU A 115 10.36 1.59 10.06
N ILE A 116 10.16 2.86 9.73
CA ILE A 116 10.33 3.98 10.65
C ILE A 116 8.99 4.31 11.29
N LYS A 117 7.95 4.44 10.47
CA LYS A 117 6.63 4.91 10.91
C LYS A 117 5.54 4.39 9.99
N GLU A 118 4.39 4.08 10.56
CA GLU A 118 3.15 3.85 9.83
C GLU A 118 2.18 5.02 10.03
N HIS A 119 1.34 5.26 9.04
CA HIS A 119 0.30 6.28 9.09
C HIS A 119 -1.01 5.73 8.54
N LEU A 120 -2.03 5.71 9.39
CA LEU A 120 -3.40 5.38 9.03
C LEU A 120 -4.16 6.66 8.71
N VAL A 121 -4.76 6.71 7.52
CA VAL A 121 -5.67 7.78 7.10
C VAL A 121 -7.09 7.22 7.09
N GLU A 122 -7.96 7.78 7.91
CA GLU A 122 -9.38 7.46 7.93
C GLU A 122 -10.15 8.54 7.18
N PHE A 123 -10.67 8.22 5.99
CA PHE A 123 -11.23 9.24 5.11
C PHE A 123 -12.51 9.87 5.66
N ASN A 124 -13.28 9.14 6.47
CA ASN A 124 -14.42 9.72 7.17
C ASN A 124 -14.00 10.80 8.18
N GLN A 125 -12.94 10.59 8.96
CA GLN A 125 -12.45 11.58 9.92
C GLN A 125 -11.88 12.80 9.21
N LEU A 126 -11.13 12.58 8.12
CA LEU A 126 -10.66 13.68 7.29
C LEU A 126 -11.83 14.46 6.68
N ALA A 127 -12.87 13.76 6.22
CA ALA A 127 -14.07 14.39 5.69
C ALA A 127 -14.81 15.19 6.77
N MET A 128 -14.97 14.65 7.99
CA MET A 128 -15.59 15.35 9.11
C MET A 128 -14.87 16.65 9.45
N ALA A 129 -13.53 16.62 9.50
CA ALA A 129 -12.73 17.80 9.80
C ALA A 129 -12.80 18.88 8.70
N ASN A 130 -13.15 18.51 7.47
CA ASN A 130 -13.19 19.40 6.30
C ASN A 130 -14.61 19.56 5.71
N ALA A 131 -15.65 19.20 6.47
CA ALA A 131 -17.03 19.20 5.97
C ALA A 131 -17.73 20.56 6.05
N GLU A 132 -17.10 21.57 6.65
CA GLU A 132 -17.73 22.86 6.91
C GLU A 132 -18.23 23.51 5.61
N GLY A 133 -19.54 23.79 5.57
CA GLY A 133 -20.21 24.37 4.40
C GLY A 133 -20.44 23.42 3.22
N SER A 134 -20.17 22.11 3.34
CA SER A 134 -20.30 21.14 2.23
C SER A 134 -21.22 19.97 2.56
N ASP A 135 -22.50 20.08 2.17
CA ASP A 135 -23.48 18.99 2.25
C ASP A 135 -23.05 17.74 1.47
N ASN A 136 -22.25 17.91 0.40
CA ASN A 136 -21.72 16.78 -0.36
C ASN A 136 -20.71 15.96 0.45
N MET A 137 -19.86 16.61 1.24
CA MET A 137 -18.89 15.93 2.12
C MET A 137 -19.61 15.13 3.20
N LEU A 138 -20.64 15.72 3.82
CA LEU A 138 -21.45 15.08 4.86
C LEU A 138 -22.24 13.88 4.31
N ASN A 139 -22.86 14.00 3.14
CA ASN A 139 -23.76 12.97 2.64
C ASN A 139 -23.07 11.85 1.87
N ARG A 140 -21.94 12.12 1.21
CA ARG A 140 -21.30 11.15 0.28
C ARG A 140 -20.03 10.54 0.82
N VAL A 141 -19.24 11.30 1.59
CA VAL A 141 -17.88 10.92 1.99
C VAL A 141 -17.83 10.50 3.46
N MET A 142 -18.41 11.28 4.36
CA MET A 142 -18.43 10.98 5.80
C MET A 142 -18.99 9.58 6.17
N PRO A 143 -20.02 9.03 5.49
CA PRO A 143 -20.54 7.71 5.84
C PRO A 143 -19.65 6.54 5.40
N LYS A 144 -18.54 6.81 4.69
CA LYS A 144 -17.65 5.80 4.14
C LYS A 144 -16.54 5.45 5.14
N ASP A 145 -16.40 4.18 5.47
CA ASP A 145 -15.38 3.67 6.41
C ASP A 145 -14.04 3.32 5.74
N ASN A 146 -13.82 3.87 4.55
CA ASN A 146 -12.63 3.63 3.75
C ASN A 146 -11.38 4.22 4.43
N ILE A 147 -10.26 3.52 4.29
CA ILE A 147 -8.99 3.90 4.90
C ILE A 147 -7.85 3.85 3.88
N GLY A 148 -6.77 4.55 4.20
CA GLY A 148 -5.48 4.38 3.56
C GLY A 148 -4.39 4.09 4.56
N LEU A 149 -3.44 3.26 4.16
CA LEU A 149 -2.27 2.91 4.96
C LEU A 149 -1.01 3.39 4.23
N ALA A 150 -0.14 4.07 4.96
CA ALA A 150 1.15 4.52 4.48
C ALA A 150 2.28 4.05 5.41
N ALA A 151 3.43 3.74 4.81
CA ALA A 151 4.64 3.34 5.52
C ALA A 151 5.79 4.27 5.13
N LEU A 152 6.49 4.80 6.14
CA LEU A 152 7.78 5.43 6.00
C LEU A 152 8.86 4.36 6.21
N LEU A 153 9.58 4.02 5.15
CA LEU A 153 10.61 2.99 5.15
C LEU A 153 12.00 3.62 5.01
N ARG A 154 12.93 3.20 5.86
CA ARG A 154 14.36 3.46 5.68
C ARG A 154 14.94 2.43 4.73
N THR A 155 15.67 2.85 3.72
CA THR A 155 16.47 1.98 2.85
C THR A 155 17.72 1.47 3.57
N LYS A 156 18.09 0.22 3.32
CA LYS A 156 19.36 -0.40 3.74
C LYS A 156 20.29 -0.51 2.53
N GLU A 157 21.56 -0.82 2.76
CA GLU A 157 22.57 -0.98 1.70
C GLU A 157 22.10 -1.94 0.59
N ALA A 158 21.51 -3.08 0.95
CA ALA A 158 20.99 -4.07 0.00
C ALA A 158 19.86 -3.57 -0.91
N ALA A 159 19.23 -2.42 -0.62
CA ALA A 159 18.27 -1.79 -1.52
C ALA A 159 18.95 -1.24 -2.79
N TRP A 160 20.23 -0.90 -2.68
CA TRP A 160 21.03 -0.25 -3.72
C TRP A 160 21.80 -1.24 -4.60
N ASP A 161 21.99 -2.47 -4.13
CA ASP A 161 22.81 -3.49 -4.82
C ASP A 161 22.14 -4.17 -6.03
N ASN A 162 20.85 -3.91 -6.31
CA ASN A 162 20.12 -4.61 -7.39
C ASN A 162 20.47 -4.15 -8.82
N ALA A 163 21.47 -3.28 -8.99
CA ALA A 163 21.85 -2.76 -10.30
C ALA A 163 22.46 -3.81 -11.25
N THR A 164 22.78 -5.03 -10.80
CA THR A 164 23.58 -5.98 -11.59
C THR A 164 22.91 -7.32 -11.97
N SER A 165 21.67 -7.63 -11.59
CA SER A 165 21.10 -8.98 -11.83
C SER A 165 19.80 -9.08 -12.67
N ALA A 166 19.33 -8.03 -13.34
CA ALA A 166 18.12 -8.13 -14.16
C ALA A 166 18.39 -7.97 -15.67
N LYS A 167 18.54 -9.10 -16.37
CA LYS A 167 18.30 -9.17 -17.83
C LYS A 167 16.78 -9.18 -18.06
N SER A 168 16.16 -8.01 -18.28
CA SER A 168 14.81 -7.89 -18.85
C SER A 168 14.64 -6.52 -19.52
N PRO A 169 13.88 -6.39 -20.63
CA PRO A 169 13.99 -5.24 -21.53
C PRO A 169 13.23 -4.01 -21.03
N ARG A 170 13.94 -2.88 -21.06
CA ARG A 170 13.49 -1.48 -21.18
C ARG A 170 12.21 -1.10 -20.41
N ARG A 171 12.39 -0.38 -19.29
CA ARG A 171 11.37 0.56 -18.82
C ARG A 171 11.97 1.83 -18.24
N SER A 172 11.23 2.92 -18.46
CA SER A 172 11.56 4.33 -18.20
C SER A 172 11.95 4.59 -16.75
N ARG A 173 13.04 5.36 -16.60
CA ARG A 173 13.68 5.77 -15.34
C ARG A 173 12.90 6.93 -14.70
N LEU A 174 12.73 6.91 -13.38
CA LEU A 174 12.48 8.10 -12.57
C LEU A 174 13.44 8.06 -11.37
N PRO A 175 14.11 9.18 -11.02
CA PRO A 175 14.95 9.27 -9.83
C PRO A 175 14.08 9.47 -8.58
N LEU A 176 14.58 9.06 -7.41
CA LEU A 176 13.81 9.05 -6.16
C LEU A 176 14.67 9.51 -4.96
N SER A 177 14.29 10.63 -4.37
CA SER A 177 14.51 10.96 -2.96
C SER A 177 13.20 10.67 -2.19
N SER A 178 13.31 10.11 -0.97
CA SER A 178 12.21 9.76 -0.02
C SER A 178 10.82 9.45 -0.60
N LEU A 179 10.50 8.18 -0.89
CA LEU A 179 9.12 7.81 -1.22
C LEU A 179 8.22 7.70 0.01
N TYR A 180 7.14 8.46 -0.01
CA TYR A 180 5.90 8.16 0.69
C TYR A 180 5.01 7.31 -0.21
N LYS A 181 4.54 6.15 0.27
CA LYS A 181 3.57 5.32 -0.46
C LYS A 181 2.24 5.30 0.31
N SER A 182 1.17 5.72 -0.37
CA SER A 182 -0.21 5.70 0.14
C SER A 182 -1.06 4.74 -0.70
N GLN A 183 -1.99 4.02 -0.07
CA GLN A 183 -2.97 3.17 -0.74
C GLN A 183 -4.39 3.54 -0.34
N PHE A 184 -5.33 3.46 -1.28
CA PHE A 184 -6.74 3.81 -1.10
C PHE A 184 -7.62 2.59 -1.38
N VAL A 185 -8.70 2.42 -0.61
CA VAL A 185 -9.75 1.44 -0.90
C VAL A 185 -11.03 2.22 -1.10
N ASP A 186 -11.59 2.30 -2.30
CA ASP A 186 -12.96 2.76 -2.56
C ASP A 186 -13.60 1.93 -3.67
N ARG A 187 -14.88 1.62 -3.49
CA ARG A 187 -15.63 0.63 -4.26
C ARG A 187 -16.45 1.22 -5.40
N ARG A 188 -16.56 2.54 -5.57
CA ARG A 188 -17.39 3.12 -6.65
C ARG A 188 -16.87 4.44 -7.18
N SER A 189 -15.89 4.40 -8.10
CA SER A 189 -15.67 5.35 -9.22
C SER A 189 -14.43 4.98 -10.06
N VAL A 190 -14.65 4.57 -11.32
CA VAL A 190 -13.72 4.57 -12.49
C VAL A 190 -12.64 3.45 -12.61
N PRO A 191 -12.48 2.81 -13.79
CA PRO A 191 -11.48 1.75 -14.08
C PRO A 191 -9.99 2.16 -14.03
N HIS A 192 -9.64 3.34 -13.56
CA HIS A 192 -8.28 3.85 -13.60
C HIS A 192 -7.95 4.65 -12.34
N ILE A 193 -7.48 3.97 -11.30
CA ILE A 193 -6.71 4.62 -10.23
C ILE A 193 -5.24 4.46 -10.59
N LYS A 194 -4.65 5.52 -11.14
CA LYS A 194 -3.21 5.69 -11.17
C LYS A 194 -2.75 5.91 -9.72
N ALA A 195 -1.71 5.19 -9.30
CA ALA A 195 -0.92 5.62 -8.16
C ALA A 195 -0.40 7.02 -8.44
N SER A 196 -0.86 8.03 -7.71
CA SER A 196 -0.28 9.37 -7.78
C SER A 196 0.92 9.41 -6.85
N LEU A 197 2.09 9.60 -7.45
CA LEU A 197 3.34 9.92 -6.76
C LEU A 197 3.28 11.40 -6.37
N VAL A 198 3.18 11.72 -5.09
CA VAL A 198 3.28 13.11 -4.63
C VAL A 198 4.77 13.40 -4.43
N HIS A 199 5.35 14.28 -5.24
CA HIS A 199 6.68 14.85 -4.99
C HIS A 199 6.55 15.87 -3.85
N ALA A 200 7.38 15.74 -2.82
CA ALA A 200 7.63 16.82 -1.90
C ALA A 200 8.53 17.83 -2.63
N GLY A 201 8.04 19.05 -2.86
CA GLY A 201 8.86 20.13 -3.41
C GLY A 201 9.89 20.57 -2.35
N GLU A 202 11.14 20.68 -2.77
CA GLU A 202 12.16 21.44 -2.04
C GLU A 202 11.90 22.93 -2.35
N GLU A 203 11.73 23.76 -1.32
CA GLU A 203 11.76 25.21 -1.46
C GLU A 203 13.23 25.61 -1.70
N GLU A 204 13.53 26.13 -2.89
CA GLU A 204 14.81 26.79 -3.16
C GLU A 204 14.77 28.18 -2.53
N GLU A 205 15.65 28.44 -1.55
CA GLU A 205 15.97 29.79 -1.07
C GLU A 205 16.73 30.53 -2.19
N GLU A 206 16.13 31.58 -2.74
CA GLU A 206 16.83 32.53 -3.63
C GLU A 206 17.80 33.37 -2.78
N GLU A 207 19.11 33.15 -2.94
CA GLU A 207 20.15 34.09 -2.50
C GLU A 207 20.11 35.32 -3.42
N GLU A 208 19.66 36.47 -2.90
CA GLU A 208 19.85 37.78 -3.54
C GLU A 208 21.35 38.14 -3.52
N GLU A 209 22.03 38.05 -4.67
CA GLU A 209 23.34 38.67 -4.86
C GLU A 209 23.17 40.20 -4.97
N GLU A 210 23.68 40.90 -3.95
CA GLU A 210 23.80 42.34 -3.84
C GLU A 210 24.88 42.86 -4.81
N GLU A 211 24.49 43.45 -5.95
CA GLU A 211 25.42 44.07 -6.90
C GLU A 211 25.78 45.50 -6.44
N ASP A 212 26.91 45.62 -5.76
CA ASP A 212 27.52 46.86 -5.30
C ASP A 212 28.31 47.55 -6.45
N ARG A 213 27.83 48.74 -6.86
CA ARG A 213 28.58 49.92 -7.37
C ARG A 213 29.66 49.74 -8.47
N TYR A 214 29.45 50.41 -9.62
CA TYR A 214 29.90 51.81 -9.88
C TYR A 214 29.35 52.37 -11.21
#